data_AF-A0A359EVY1-F1
#
_entry.id   AF-A0A359EVY1-F1
#
_cell.length_a   1.000
_cell.length_b   1.000
_cell.length_c   1.000
_cell.angle_alpha   90.00
_cell.angle_beta   90.00
_cell.angle_gamma   90.00
#
_symmetry.space_group_name_H-M   'P 1'
#
loop_
_entity.id
_entity.type
_entity.pdbx_description
1 polymer ?
#
loop_
_entity_poly.entity_id
_entity_poly.type
_entity_poly.pdbx_seq_one_letter_code
_entity_poly.pdbx_strand_id
1 'polypeptide(L)' 'MIRNDIRNIAIIAHVDHGKTTLVDAMLRQSHIFRENEKVAERVMDSNDLER' A
#
# COMPACT_ATOMS: atom_id res chain seq x y z
N MET A 1 25.15 6.82 11.31
CA MET A 1 24.38 5.87 12.16
C MET A 1 23.45 5.10 11.24
N ILE A 2 23.48 3.76 11.25
CA ILE A 2 22.60 2.94 10.40
C ILE A 2 21.34 2.62 11.21
N ARG A 3 20.17 2.82 10.60
CA ARG A 3 18.87 2.44 11.18
C ARG A 3 18.53 1.00 10.82
N ASN A 4 18.51 0.12 11.81
CA ASN A 4 18.23 -1.32 11.64
C ASN A 4 16.72 -1.65 11.69
N ASP A 5 15.90 -0.67 12.07
CA ASP A 5 14.46 -0.72 12.22
C ASP A 5 13.69 -0.43 10.92
N ILE A 6 14.37 0.14 9.91
CA ILE A 6 13.74 0.50 8.63
C ILE A 6 14.04 -0.54 7.55
N ARG A 7 13.01 -0.97 6.82
CA ARG A 7 13.11 -1.85 5.66
C ARG A 7 12.49 -1.17 4.44
N ASN A 8 13.32 -0.88 3.44
CA ASN A 8 12.84 -0.39 2.14
C ASN A 8 12.45 -1.59 1.27
N ILE A 9 11.22 -1.62 0.77
CA ILE A 9 10.71 -2.69 -0.10
C ILE A 9 10.11 -2.09 -1.38
N ALA A 10 10.20 -2.83 -2.48
CA ALA A 10 9.54 -2.51 -3.73
C ALA A 10 8.72 -3.73 -4.18
N ILE A 11 7.45 -3.51 -4.53
CA ILE A 11 6.57 -4.56 -5.04
C ILE A 11 6.57 -4.43 -6.57
N ILE A 12 6.80 -5.54 -7.27
CA ILE A 12 6.73 -5.62 -8.73
C ILE A 12 5.80 -6.78 -9.08
N ALA A 13 4.81 -6.53 -9.92
CA ALA A 13 3.85 -7.53 -10.37
C ALA A 13 3.45 -7.24 -11.82
N HIS A 14 2.92 -8.25 -12.49
CA HIS A 14 2.30 -8.10 -13.80
C HIS A 14 0.94 -7.36 -13.67
N VAL A 15 0.40 -6.88 -14.79
CA VAL A 15 -0.93 -6.25 -14.85
C VAL A 15 -1.98 -7.24 -14.31
N ASP A 16 -2.98 -6.74 -13.57
CA ASP A 16 -4.06 -7.50 -12.93
C ASP A 16 -3.64 -8.52 -11.85
N HIS A 17 -2.39 -8.56 -11.42
CA HIS A 17 -1.91 -9.50 -10.38
C HIS A 17 -2.15 -9.01 -8.94
N GLY A 18 -3.10 -8.10 -8.72
CA GLY A 18 -3.49 -7.69 -7.37
C GLY A 18 -2.42 -6.91 -6.59
N LYS A 19 -1.50 -6.21 -7.28
CA LYS A 19 -0.46 -5.39 -6.65
C LYS A 19 -1.06 -4.38 -5.67
N THR A 20 -2.12 -3.69 -6.09
CA THR A 20 -2.83 -2.72 -5.26
C THR A 20 -3.50 -3.40 -4.07
N THR A 21 -4.11 -4.58 -4.24
CA THR A 21 -4.72 -5.36 -3.16
C THR A 21 -3.71 -5.74 -2.07
N LEU A 22 -2.49 -6.12 -2.46
CA LEU A 22 -1.43 -6.47 -1.51
C LEU A 22 -0.98 -5.23 -0.70
N VAL A 23 -0.84 -4.08 -1.36
CA VAL A 23 -0.50 -2.82 -0.70
C VAL A 23 -1.59 -2.42 0.30
N ASP A 24 -2.86 -2.48 -0.11
CA ASP A 24 -3.99 -2.12 0.76
C ASP A 24 -4.05 -3.01 2.00
N ALA A 25 -3.81 -4.32 1.86
CA ALA A 25 -3.73 -5.24 2.99
C ALA A 25 -2.56 -4.91 3.94
N MET A 26 -1.38 -4.60 3.40
CA MET A 26 -0.22 -4.18 4.21
C MET A 26 -0.49 -2.89 4.98
N LEU A 27 -1.11 -1.88 4.36
CA LEU A 27 -1.45 -0.62 5.02
C LEU A 27 -2.51 -0.80 6.12
N ARG A 28 -3.54 -1.65 5.88
CA ARG A 28 -4.53 -2.02 6.90
C ARG A 28 -3.90 -2.71 8.11
N GLN A 29 -3.00 -3.68 7.86
CA GLN A 29 -2.32 -4.40 8.95
C GLN A 29 -1.35 -3.51 9.73
N SER A 30 -0.77 -2.49 9.08
CA SER A 30 0.20 -1.59 9.72
C SER A 30 -0.43 -0.58 10.68
N HIS A 31 -1.75 -0.62 10.89
CA HIS A 31 -2.51 0.31 11.75
C HIS A 31 -2.23 1.79 11.46
N ILE A 32 -1.85 2.12 10.21
CA ILE A 32 -1.51 3.49 9.80
C ILE A 32 -2.77 4.37 9.74
N PHE A 33 -3.93 3.77 9.50
CA PHE A 33 -5.21 4.45 9.40
C PHE A 33 -6.00 4.36 10.71
N ARG A 34 -6.61 5.48 11.13
CA ARG A 34 -7.54 5.49 12.27
C ARG A 34 -8.83 4.76 11.89
N GLU A 35 -9.51 4.12 12.86
CA GLU A 35 -10.77 3.38 12.63
C GLU A 35 -11.88 4.18 11.91
N ASN A 36 -11.82 5.52 11.93
CA ASN A 36 -12.79 6.41 11.28
C ASN A 36 -12.28 7.07 9.98
N GLU A 37 -11.10 6.68 9.49
CA GLU A 37 -10.56 7.21 8.25
C GLU A 37 -11.15 6.45 7.07
N LYS A 38 -11.82 7.15 6.14
CA LYS A 38 -12.29 6.56 4.89
C LYS A 38 -11.08 6.28 4.00
N VAL A 39 -10.49 5.11 4.20
CA VAL A 39 -9.46 4.56 3.32
C VAL A 39 -10.14 4.18 2.02
N ALA A 40 -9.88 4.92 0.94
CA ALA A 40 -10.30 4.50 -0.39
C ALA A 40 -9.66 3.12 -0.69
N GLU A 41 -10.41 2.18 -1.29
CA GLU A 41 -9.76 1.08 -2.00
C GLU A 41 -8.82 1.72 -3.02
N ARG A 42 -7.52 1.39 -2.99
CA ARG A 42 -6.46 1.96 -3.84
C ARG A 42 -5.92 3.35 -3.46
N VAL A 43 -5.54 3.54 -2.20
CA VAL A 43 -5.02 4.83 -1.67
C VAL A 43 -3.79 5.36 -2.42
N MET A 44 -2.98 4.48 -3.03
CA MET A 44 -1.77 4.89 -3.74
C MET A 44 -1.98 5.13 -5.25
N ASP A 45 -3.11 4.71 -5.81
CA ASP A 45 -3.36 4.79 -7.24
C ASP A 45 -3.88 6.21 -7.54
N SER A 46 -3.01 7.02 -8.16
CA SER A 46 -3.26 8.47 -8.33
C SER A 46 -3.79 8.83 -9.72
N ASN A 47 -3.67 7.93 -10.69
CA ASN A 47 -4.08 8.14 -12.09
C ASN A 47 -5.25 7.24 -12.49
N ASP A 48 -6.09 7.68 -13.43
CA ASP A 48 -7.25 6.92 -13.94
C ASP A 48 -6.88 5.57 -14.58
N LEU A 49 -5.63 5.38 -15.02
CA LEU A 49 -5.13 4.11 -15.56
C LEU A 49 -4.87 3.06 -14.47
N GLU A 50 -4.74 3.50 -13.21
CA GLU A 50 -4.45 2.67 -12.04
C GLU A 50 -5.71 2.46 -11.17
N ARG A 51 -6.75 3.29 -11.38
CA ARG A 51 -8.07 3.16 -10.73
C ARG A 51 -8.95 2.07 -11.35
#